data_AF-A0A7S3UIA9-F1
#
_entry.id   AF-A0A7S3UIA9-F1
#
_cell.length_a   1.000
_cell.length_b   1.000
_cell.length_c   1.000
_cell.angle_alpha   90.00
_cell.angle_beta   90.00
_cell.angle_gamma   90.00
#
_symmetry.space_group_name_H-M   'P 1'
#
loop_
_entity.id
_entity.type
_entity.pdbx_description
1 polymer ?
#
loop_
_entity_poly.entity_id
_entity_poly.type
_entity_poly.pdbx_seq_one_letter_code
_entity_poly.pdbx_strand_id
1 'polypeptide(L)'
;QANIPEIYAEMHPRSLGRMRWVAVVSAVISLAAYISIGVIYFIVFGYDTKSNIILNLSAWIPEGNAVVIAGFILSGVAFIVSYPLNVHPIKVTILNAAKPKRPELWGIVIVTSVVAISYIVAVVLPDVSVILGLVGAIAG
;
A
#
# COMPACT_ATOMS: atom_id res chain seq x y z
N GLN A 1 12.04 0.78 -1.45
CA GLN A 1 13.46 0.84 -1.04
C GLN A 1 13.83 2.15 -0.31
N ALA A 2 13.03 3.22 -0.40
CA ALA A 2 13.36 4.52 0.16
C ALA A 2 13.64 4.56 1.68
N ASN A 3 13.01 3.70 2.49
CA ASN A 3 13.19 3.68 3.95
C ASN A 3 14.39 2.85 4.45
N ILE A 4 15.10 2.16 3.56
CA ILE A 4 16.21 1.27 3.91
C ILE A 4 17.35 1.98 4.68
N PRO A 5 17.75 3.23 4.35
CA PRO A 5 18.78 3.95 5.09
C PRO A 5 18.38 4.30 6.54
N GLU A 6 17.11 4.62 6.76
CA GLU A 6 16.58 4.96 8.09
C GLU A 6 16.56 3.72 9.00
N ILE A 7 16.11 2.57 8.46
CA ILE A 7 16.14 1.29 9.18
C ILE A 7 17.59 0.88 9.53
N TYR A 8 18.55 1.11 8.62
CA TYR A 8 19.97 0.89 8.93
C TYR A 8 20.47 1.82 10.04
N ALA A 9 19.94 3.05 10.09
CA ALA A 9 20.36 4.02 11.07
C ALA A 9 19.91 3.68 12.49
N GLU A 10 18.74 3.06 12.61
CA GLU A 10 18.16 2.60 13.89
C GLU A 10 18.67 1.21 14.32
N MET A 11 19.27 0.43 13.42
CA MET A 11 19.77 -0.92 13.73
C MET A 11 20.92 -0.87 14.74
N HIS A 12 20.80 -1.62 15.85
CA HIS A 12 21.87 -1.77 16.82
C HIS A 12 22.23 -3.25 17.08
N PRO A 13 23.50 -3.67 16.86
CA PRO A 13 24.62 -2.94 16.29
C PRO A 13 24.52 -2.82 14.75
N ARG A 14 25.03 -1.69 14.22
CA ARG A 14 25.04 -1.41 12.77
C ARG A 14 26.01 -2.33 12.05
N SER A 15 25.51 -3.19 11.18
CA SER A 15 26.33 -4.07 10.34
C SER A 15 25.63 -4.35 9.02
N LEU A 16 26.34 -4.17 7.91
CA LEU A 16 25.84 -4.44 6.56
C LEU A 16 25.44 -5.92 6.38
N GLY A 17 26.19 -6.85 6.99
CA GLY A 17 25.88 -8.27 6.93
C GLY A 17 24.56 -8.61 7.62
N ARG A 18 24.31 -8.01 8.80
CA ARG A 18 23.05 -8.18 9.54
C ARG A 18 21.88 -7.54 8.82
N MET A 19 22.08 -6.34 8.27
CA MET A 19 21.08 -5.66 7.47
C MET A 19 20.66 -6.47 6.25
N ARG A 20 21.63 -7.05 5.52
CA ARG A 20 21.35 -7.94 4.39
C ARG A 20 20.58 -9.18 4.84
N TRP A 21 20.96 -9.78 5.96
CA TRP A 21 20.26 -10.95 6.50
C TRP A 21 18.81 -10.62 6.87
N VAL A 22 18.58 -9.53 7.60
CA VAL A 22 17.24 -9.06 7.96
C VAL A 22 16.41 -8.79 6.71
N ALA A 23 16.97 -8.11 5.71
CA ALA A 23 16.29 -7.85 4.45
C ALA A 23 15.88 -9.14 3.73
N VAL A 24 16.78 -10.13 3.65
CA VAL A 24 16.47 -11.44 3.03
C VAL A 24 15.39 -12.17 3.82
N VAL A 25 15.50 -12.25 5.15
CA VAL A 25 14.51 -12.92 5.99
C VAL A 25 13.14 -12.26 5.87
N SER A 26 13.07 -10.93 5.94
CA SER A 26 11.82 -10.17 5.76
C SER A 26 11.22 -10.38 4.36
N ALA A 27 12.05 -10.43 3.32
CA ALA A 27 11.59 -10.71 1.95
C ALA A 27 11.03 -12.13 1.81
N VAL A 28 11.70 -13.13 2.40
CA VAL A 28 11.25 -14.54 2.38
C VAL A 28 9.93 -14.70 3.13
N ILE A 29 9.78 -14.08 4.31
CA ILE A 29 8.53 -14.11 5.07
C ILE A 29 7.40 -13.46 4.27
N SER A 30 7.66 -12.30 3.65
CA SER A 30 6.67 -11.59 2.83
C SER A 30 6.27 -12.42 1.61
N LEU A 31 7.23 -13.04 0.93
CA LEU A 31 7.00 -13.93 -0.20
C LEU A 31 6.15 -15.14 0.21
N ALA A 32 6.48 -15.78 1.34
CA ALA A 32 5.75 -16.91 1.86
C ALA A 32 4.30 -16.53 2.20
N ALA A 33 4.07 -15.37 2.81
CA ALA A 33 2.73 -14.86 3.09
C ALA A 33 1.94 -14.64 1.79
N TYR A 34 2.53 -13.98 0.78
CA TYR A 34 1.86 -13.74 -0.50
C TYR A 34 1.53 -15.03 -1.24
N ILE A 35 2.45 -16.00 -1.30
CA ILE A 35 2.20 -17.30 -1.93
C ILE A 35 1.09 -18.04 -1.19
N SER A 36 1.14 -18.09 0.14
CA SER A 36 0.15 -18.81 0.95
C SER A 36 -1.26 -18.25 0.72
N ILE A 37 -1.41 -16.93 0.78
CA ILE A 37 -2.67 -16.26 0.52
C ILE A 37 -3.10 -16.54 -0.93
N GLY A 38 -2.23 -16.30 -1.91
CA GLY A 38 -2.55 -16.51 -3.33
C GLY A 38 -3.01 -17.93 -3.65
N VAL A 39 -2.34 -18.96 -3.13
CA VAL A 39 -2.70 -20.37 -3.35
C VAL A 39 -4.06 -20.70 -2.72
N ILE A 40 -4.29 -20.28 -1.47
CA ILE A 40 -5.58 -20.54 -0.80
C ILE A 40 -6.73 -19.91 -1.58
N TYR A 41 -6.59 -18.65 -2.00
CA TYR A 41 -7.63 -17.96 -2.76
C TYR A 41 -7.84 -18.56 -4.15
N PHE A 42 -6.77 -18.95 -4.84
CA PHE A 42 -6.88 -19.62 -6.14
C PHE A 42 -7.59 -20.97 -6.03
N ILE A 43 -7.37 -21.74 -4.97
CA ILE A 43 -8.09 -23.01 -4.74
C ILE A 43 -9.58 -22.75 -4.49
N VAL A 44 -9.93 -21.68 -3.76
CA VAL A 44 -11.32 -21.35 -3.41
C VAL A 44 -12.12 -20.80 -4.59
N PHE A 45 -11.54 -19.88 -5.37
CA PHE A 45 -12.25 -19.17 -6.44
C PHE A 45 -11.91 -19.68 -7.85
N GLY A 46 -10.85 -20.48 -8.00
CA GLY A 46 -10.43 -21.04 -9.29
C GLY A 46 -10.20 -19.96 -10.34
N TYR A 47 -10.77 -20.17 -11.53
CA TYR A 47 -10.67 -19.26 -12.67
C TYR A 47 -11.48 -17.96 -12.51
N ASP A 48 -12.41 -17.90 -11.54
CA ASP A 48 -13.21 -16.70 -11.26
C ASP A 48 -12.51 -15.73 -10.27
N THR A 49 -11.22 -15.95 -9.98
CA THR A 49 -10.41 -15.08 -9.12
C THR A 49 -10.25 -13.71 -9.79
N LYS A 50 -10.77 -12.65 -9.16
CA LYS A 50 -10.60 -11.27 -9.63
C LYS A 50 -9.26 -10.72 -9.19
N SER A 51 -8.80 -9.67 -9.88
CA SER A 51 -7.61 -8.88 -9.54
C SER A 51 -7.59 -8.40 -8.07
N ASN A 52 -8.77 -8.17 -7.48
CA ASN A 52 -8.90 -7.77 -6.09
C ASN A 52 -9.70 -8.82 -5.32
N ILE A 53 -9.00 -9.51 -4.40
CA ILE A 53 -9.54 -10.57 -3.55
C ILE A 53 -10.74 -10.10 -2.72
N ILE A 54 -10.74 -8.84 -2.28
CA ILE A 54 -11.84 -8.27 -1.49
C ILE A 54 -13.13 -8.24 -2.31
N LEU A 55 -13.05 -8.07 -3.64
CA LEU A 55 -14.22 -8.12 -4.52
C LEU A 55 -14.78 -9.53 -4.68
N ASN A 56 -13.94 -10.57 -4.66
CA ASN A 56 -14.43 -11.96 -4.64
C ASN A 56 -15.17 -12.27 -3.34
N LEU A 57 -14.60 -11.85 -2.20
CA LEU A 57 -15.20 -12.06 -0.89
C LEU A 57 -16.48 -11.25 -0.66
N SER A 58 -16.65 -10.12 -1.36
CA SER A 58 -17.83 -9.27 -1.19
C SER A 58 -19.16 -9.99 -1.46
N ALA A 59 -19.15 -11.05 -2.28
CA ALA A 59 -20.32 -11.88 -2.53
C ALA A 59 -20.84 -12.60 -1.28
N TRP A 60 -19.99 -12.83 -0.28
CA TRP A 60 -20.34 -13.52 0.97
C TRP A 60 -20.80 -12.57 2.09
N ILE A 61 -20.77 -11.25 1.84
CA ILE A 61 -21.27 -10.26 2.80
C ILE A 61 -22.80 -10.36 2.98
N PRO A 62 -23.63 -10.42 1.91
CA PRO A 62 -25.08 -10.61 2.04
C PRO A 62 -25.46 -11.95 2.70
N GLU A 63 -24.59 -12.96 2.62
CA GLU A 63 -24.77 -14.27 3.24
C GLU A 63 -24.54 -14.24 4.77
N GLY A 64 -24.10 -13.10 5.32
CA GLY A 64 -23.92 -12.92 6.76
C GLY A 64 -22.62 -13.52 7.30
N ASN A 65 -21.60 -13.76 6.46
CA ASN A 65 -20.32 -14.29 6.92
C ASN A 65 -19.55 -13.27 7.77
N ALA A 66 -19.59 -13.45 9.09
CA ALA A 66 -18.99 -12.53 10.06
C ALA A 66 -17.48 -12.32 9.86
N VAL A 67 -16.73 -13.34 9.42
CA VAL A 67 -15.28 -13.24 9.21
C VAL A 67 -14.97 -12.32 8.03
N VAL A 68 -15.72 -12.47 6.93
CA VAL A 68 -15.57 -11.60 5.74
C VAL A 68 -15.94 -10.17 6.07
N ILE A 69 -17.04 -9.96 6.79
CA ILE A 69 -17.50 -8.62 7.20
C ILE A 69 -16.44 -7.96 8.08
N ALA A 70 -15.92 -8.67 9.09
CA ALA A 70 -14.86 -8.16 9.95
C ALA A 70 -13.59 -7.84 9.15
N GLY A 71 -13.18 -8.70 8.23
CA GLY A 71 -12.03 -8.47 7.34
C GLY A 71 -12.20 -7.22 6.47
N PHE A 72 -13.41 -7.00 5.95
CA PHE A 72 -13.73 -5.82 5.14
C PHE A 72 -13.65 -4.53 5.96
N ILE A 73 -14.23 -4.52 7.16
CA ILE A 73 -14.18 -3.37 8.08
C ILE A 73 -12.74 -3.07 8.48
N LEU A 74 -11.97 -4.08 8.90
CA LEU A 74 -10.57 -3.90 9.32
C LEU A 74 -9.70 -3.39 8.16
N SER A 75 -9.93 -3.88 6.94
CA SER A 75 -9.24 -3.38 5.74
C SER A 75 -9.59 -1.91 5.48
N GLY A 76 -10.86 -1.53 5.62
CA GLY A 76 -11.30 -0.13 5.49
C GLY A 76 -10.64 0.78 6.51
N VAL A 77 -10.60 0.37 7.78
CA VAL A 77 -9.91 1.11 8.85
C VAL A 77 -8.43 1.26 8.54
N ALA A 78 -7.77 0.18 8.10
CA ALA A 78 -6.36 0.21 7.73
C ALA A 78 -6.09 1.24 6.61
N PHE A 79 -6.91 1.25 5.54
CA PHE A 79 -6.74 2.22 4.46
C PHE A 79 -6.96 3.66 4.92
N ILE A 80 -7.98 3.93 5.73
CA ILE A 80 -8.28 5.28 6.25
C ILE A 80 -7.12 5.79 7.10
N VAL A 81 -6.53 4.95 7.95
CA VAL A 81 -5.43 5.34 8.84
C VAL A 81 -4.10 5.46 8.09
N SER A 82 -3.81 4.56 7.14
CA SER A 82 -2.56 4.58 6.39
C SER A 82 -2.51 5.67 5.33
N TYR A 83 -3.65 6.11 4.78
CA TYR A 83 -3.66 7.09 3.70
C TYR A 83 -3.02 8.44 4.07
N PRO A 84 -3.35 9.09 5.21
CA PRO A 84 -2.66 10.30 5.65
C PRO A 84 -1.15 10.13 5.84
N LEU A 85 -0.73 8.96 6.35
CA LEU A 85 0.70 8.64 6.56
C LEU A 85 1.45 8.54 5.23
N ASN A 86 0.80 8.05 4.18
CA ASN A 86 1.38 7.99 2.82
C ASN A 86 1.42 9.36 2.12
N VAL A 87 0.43 10.22 2.35
CA VAL A 87 0.39 11.57 1.75
C VAL A 87 1.39 12.52 2.40
N HIS A 88 1.69 12.34 3.69
CA HIS A 88 2.61 13.20 4.44
C HIS A 88 4.01 13.32 3.81
N PRO A 89 4.75 12.25 3.49
CA PRO A 89 6.07 12.36 2.87
C PRO A 89 6.01 13.02 1.48
N ILE A 90 4.92 12.84 0.71
CA ILE A 90 4.72 13.52 -0.58
C ILE A 90 4.68 15.04 -0.36
N LYS A 91 3.87 15.50 0.61
CA LYS A 91 3.80 16.91 1.00
C LYS A 91 5.17 17.45 1.39
N VAL A 92 5.88 16.75 2.28
CA VAL A 92 7.18 17.20 2.80
C VAL A 92 8.21 17.29 1.67
N THR A 93 8.30 16.29 0.80
CA THR A 93 9.23 16.27 -0.33
C THR A 93 8.98 17.43 -1.30
N ILE A 94 7.71 17.68 -1.67
CA ILE A 94 7.37 18.78 -2.59
C ILE A 94 7.65 20.14 -1.96
N LEU A 95 7.29 20.35 -0.68
CA LEU A 95 7.56 21.60 0.02
C LEU A 95 9.07 21.87 0.14
N ASN A 96 9.86 20.85 0.45
CA ASN A 96 11.31 20.96 0.57
C ASN A 96 11.98 21.24 -0.79
N ALA A 97 11.45 20.69 -1.88
CA ALA A 97 11.95 20.93 -3.23
C ALA A 97 11.59 22.34 -3.73
N ALA A 98 10.33 22.76 -3.56
CA ALA A 98 9.83 24.04 -4.09
C ALA A 98 10.18 25.26 -3.22
N LYS A 99 10.48 25.06 -1.93
CA LYS A 99 10.78 26.10 -0.93
C LYS A 99 9.87 27.34 -1.03
N PRO A 100 8.53 27.16 -1.00
CA PRO A 100 7.60 28.26 -1.21
C PRO A 100 7.62 29.26 -0.05
N LYS A 101 7.34 30.54 -0.35
CA LYS A 101 7.27 31.61 0.67
C LYS A 101 6.17 31.39 1.73
N ARG A 102 5.12 30.63 1.41
CA ARG A 102 3.99 30.31 2.32
C ARG A 102 3.77 28.80 2.41
N PRO A 103 4.60 28.06 3.15
CA PRO A 103 4.59 26.60 3.16
C PRO A 103 3.28 25.98 3.66
N GLU A 104 2.54 26.67 4.53
CA GLU A 104 1.25 26.19 5.05
C GLU A 104 0.17 26.12 3.97
N LEU A 105 -0.02 27.21 3.22
CA LEU A 105 -0.98 27.28 2.11
C LEU A 105 -0.63 26.27 1.02
N TRP A 106 0.64 26.19 0.64
CA TRP A 106 1.11 25.21 -0.33
C TRP A 106 0.91 23.78 0.18
N GLY A 107 1.09 23.55 1.47
CA GLY A 107 0.82 22.26 2.09
C GLY A 107 -0.63 21.81 1.93
N ILE A 108 -1.60 22.71 2.14
CA ILE A 108 -3.02 22.44 1.91
C ILE A 108 -3.27 22.12 0.43
N VAL A 109 -2.77 22.96 -0.48
CA VAL A 109 -2.94 22.78 -1.93
C VAL A 109 -2.38 21.44 -2.39
N ILE A 110 -1.19 21.04 -1.92
CA ILE A 110 -0.56 19.76 -2.28
C ILE A 110 -1.41 18.60 -1.79
N VAL A 111 -1.82 18.59 -0.52
CA VAL A 111 -2.61 17.49 0.06
C VAL A 111 -3.96 17.36 -0.67
N THR A 112 -4.66 18.48 -0.87
CA THR A 112 -5.95 18.48 -1.59
C THR A 112 -5.77 18.00 -3.03
N SER A 113 -4.70 18.40 -3.72
CA SER A 113 -4.41 17.95 -5.08
C SER A 113 -4.12 16.45 -5.13
N VAL A 114 -3.32 15.93 -4.20
CA VAL A 114 -3.02 14.49 -4.11
C VAL A 114 -4.31 13.69 -3.87
N VAL A 115 -5.18 14.14 -2.97
CA VAL A 115 -6.49 13.48 -2.73
C VAL A 115 -7.37 13.53 -3.97
N ALA A 116 -7.46 14.68 -4.64
CA ALA A 116 -8.25 14.83 -5.86
C ALA A 116 -7.75 13.92 -6.99
N ILE A 117 -6.43 13.84 -7.20
CA ILE A 117 -5.82 12.96 -8.20
C ILE A 117 -6.09 11.49 -7.84
N SER A 118 -5.90 11.08 -6.58
CA SER A 118 -6.22 9.72 -6.14
C SER A 118 -7.67 9.35 -6.40
N TYR A 119 -8.61 10.28 -6.17
CA TYR A 119 -10.02 10.08 -6.47
C TYR A 119 -10.29 9.94 -7.97
N ILE A 120 -9.70 10.80 -8.80
CA ILE A 120 -9.83 10.71 -10.27
C ILE A 120 -9.31 9.35 -10.76
N VAL A 121 -8.15 8.91 -10.27
CA VAL A 121 -7.58 7.61 -10.63
C VAL A 121 -8.52 6.48 -10.21
N ALA A 122 -9.11 6.53 -9.02
CA ALA A 122 -10.05 5.51 -8.54
C ALA A 122 -11.32 5.41 -9.41
N VAL A 123 -11.80 6.54 -9.95
CA VAL A 123 -12.97 6.57 -10.85
C VAL A 123 -12.64 6.08 -12.26
N VAL A 124 -11.47 6.46 -12.79
CA VAL A 124 -11.08 6.15 -14.19
C VAL A 124 -10.50 4.74 -14.33
N LEU A 125 -9.74 4.27 -13.34
CA LEU A 125 -9.05 2.98 -13.35
C LEU A 125 -9.51 2.10 -12.17
N PRO A 126 -10.64 1.39 -12.32
CA PRO A 126 -11.17 0.54 -11.26
C PRO A 126 -10.36 -0.75 -11.04
N ASP A 127 -9.51 -1.14 -12.01
CA ASP A 127 -8.66 -2.33 -11.88
C ASP A 127 -7.32 -1.99 -11.20
N VAL A 128 -7.19 -2.51 -9.98
CA VAL A 128 -5.98 -2.37 -9.15
C VAL A 128 -4.76 -2.99 -9.82
N SER A 129 -4.92 -4.05 -10.62
CA SER A 129 -3.81 -4.71 -11.32
C SER A 129 -3.10 -3.78 -12.31
N VAL A 130 -3.87 -2.92 -13.01
CA VAL A 130 -3.30 -1.95 -13.96
C VAL A 130 -2.47 -0.91 -13.22
N ILE A 131 -2.96 -0.40 -12.10
CA ILE A 131 -2.25 0.59 -11.29
C ILE A 131 -0.98 -0.01 -10.70
N LEU A 132 -1.06 -1.22 -10.13
CA LEU A 132 0.10 -1.92 -9.57
C LEU A 132 1.15 -2.24 -10.64
N GLY A 133 0.73 -2.65 -11.84
CA GLY A 133 1.63 -2.90 -12.96
C GLY A 133 2.34 -1.63 -13.43
N LEU A 134 1.61 -0.52 -13.58
CA LEU A 134 2.18 0.76 -13.98
C LEU A 134 3.16 1.31 -12.94
N VAL A 135 2.76 1.33 -11.66
CA VAL A 135 3.61 1.80 -10.57
C VAL A 135 4.86 0.93 -10.44
N GLY A 136 4.70 -0.39 -10.53
CA GLY A 136 5.80 -1.33 -10.51
C GLY A 136 6.78 -1.11 -11.67
N ALA A 137 6.29 -0.81 -12.87
CA ALA A 137 7.14 -0.54 -14.04
C ALA A 137 7.90 0.78 -13.96
N ILE A 138 7.33 1.80 -13.29
CA ILE A 138 7.97 3.13 -13.15
C ILE A 138 8.94 3.17 -11.97
N ALA A 139 8.59 2.52 -10.85
CA ALA A 139 9.29 2.65 -9.58
C ALA A 139 10.17 1.44 -9.20
N GLY A 140 10.03 0.31 -9.89
CA GLY A 140 10.85 -0.89 -9.73
C GLY A 140 12.23 -0.74 -10.36
#